data_AF-A0AAD6MZN7-F1
#
_entry.id   AF-A0AAD6MZN7-F1
#
_cell.length_a   1.000
_cell.length_b   1.000
_cell.length_c   1.000
_cell.angle_alpha   90.00
_cell.angle_beta   90.00
_cell.angle_gamma   90.00
#
_symmetry.space_group_name_H-M   'P 1'
#
loop_
_entity.id
_entity.type
_entity.pdbx_description
1 polymer ?
#
loop_
_entity_poly.entity_id
_entity_poly.type
_entity_poly.pdbx_seq_one_letter_code
_entity_poly.pdbx_strand_id
1 'polypeptide(L)'
;MGDYANNTLVYGEYTHPFILERNQVIEIILSNQDTGSHLFHLHGHNFQVVSHTPSYGASFYDFADGDPVAYNATENPPSSFPTYPARRDTLVALPQGSFVIRFVADNPGVWLFHCHIDWHLSQDLAMTMVEAPKDLQAQMSLTNAEINVCKAADVDYEGNAVPNSENMLDLTGQNKQLDWLPAGFTAKTIVIPFVDSEQEGKA
;
A
#
# COMPACT_ATOMS: atom_id res chain seq x y z
N MET A 1 19.58 3.55 -7.73
CA MET A 1 18.62 2.86 -8.62
C MET A 1 18.92 3.05 -10.11
N GLY A 2 19.11 4.29 -10.62
CA GLY A 2 19.43 4.52 -12.04
C GLY A 2 18.42 3.89 -12.98
N ASP A 3 18.89 3.17 -14.00
CA ASP A 3 18.04 2.46 -14.98
C ASP A 3 17.11 1.40 -14.36
N TYR A 4 17.44 0.90 -13.16
CA TYR A 4 16.62 -0.09 -12.45
C TYR A 4 15.45 0.51 -11.69
N ALA A 5 15.22 1.82 -11.73
CA ALA A 5 14.17 2.46 -10.95
C ALA A 5 12.74 2.02 -11.37
N ASN A 6 12.58 1.46 -12.56
CA ASN A 6 11.31 0.86 -13.00
C ASN A 6 11.21 -0.66 -12.68
N ASN A 7 12.14 -1.21 -11.90
CA ASN A 7 12.13 -2.62 -11.49
C ASN A 7 11.73 -2.71 -10.02
N THR A 8 10.59 -3.33 -9.73
CA THR A 8 10.05 -3.46 -8.36
C THR A 8 11.02 -4.15 -7.40
N LEU A 9 11.86 -5.08 -7.89
CA LEU A 9 12.80 -5.84 -7.07
C LEU A 9 13.79 -4.95 -6.32
N VAL A 10 14.22 -3.82 -6.89
CA VAL A 10 15.21 -2.96 -6.21
C VAL A 10 14.66 -2.30 -4.94
N TYR A 11 13.34 -2.27 -4.79
CA TYR A 11 12.64 -1.71 -3.63
C TYR A 11 12.36 -2.76 -2.54
N GLY A 12 12.73 -4.03 -2.75
CA GLY A 12 12.59 -5.11 -1.77
C GLY A 12 11.42 -6.05 -2.07
N GLU A 13 11.57 -7.32 -1.67
CA GLU A 13 10.54 -8.36 -1.89
C GLU A 13 9.39 -8.25 -0.88
N TYR A 14 9.70 -7.81 0.34
CA TYR A 14 8.76 -7.79 1.47
C TYR A 14 8.22 -6.39 1.80
N THR A 15 8.44 -5.40 0.92
CA THR A 15 7.97 -4.00 1.11
C THR A 15 6.72 -3.67 0.29
N HIS A 16 6.16 -4.69 -0.39
CA HIS A 16 5.02 -4.61 -1.31
C HIS A 16 5.10 -3.39 -2.26
N PRO A 17 6.15 -3.29 -3.11
CA PRO A 17 6.35 -2.13 -3.96
C PRO A 17 5.49 -2.16 -5.23
N PHE A 18 4.79 -1.07 -5.50
CA PHE A 18 4.05 -0.81 -6.74
C PHE A 18 4.64 0.40 -7.45
N ILE A 19 5.02 0.23 -8.72
CA ILE A 19 5.53 1.34 -9.53
C ILE A 19 4.37 1.98 -10.29
N LEU A 20 4.20 3.29 -10.13
CA LEU A 20 3.13 4.05 -10.76
C LEU A 20 3.70 4.95 -11.85
N GLU A 21 3.09 4.91 -13.04
CA GLU A 21 3.50 5.76 -14.15
C GLU A 21 2.93 7.19 -14.01
N ARG A 22 3.65 8.18 -14.56
CA ARG A 22 3.25 9.59 -14.43
C ARG A 22 1.87 9.85 -15.04
N ASN A 23 1.01 10.53 -14.28
CA ASN A 23 -0.36 10.88 -14.60
C ASN A 23 -1.29 9.68 -14.84
N GLN A 24 -0.89 8.47 -14.45
CA GLN A 24 -1.77 7.31 -14.47
C GLN A 24 -2.90 7.49 -13.45
N VAL A 25 -4.13 7.14 -13.84
CA VAL A 25 -5.24 7.03 -12.88
C VAL A 25 -5.11 5.68 -12.18
N ILE A 26 -4.90 5.71 -10.88
CA ILE A 26 -4.76 4.53 -10.03
C ILE A 26 -6.10 4.25 -9.36
N GLU A 27 -6.49 2.99 -9.35
CA GLU A 27 -7.63 2.47 -8.59
C GLU A 27 -7.13 1.44 -7.59
N ILE A 28 -7.46 1.64 -6.32
CA ILE A 28 -7.17 0.68 -5.26
C ILE A 28 -8.49 0.10 -4.79
N ILE A 29 -8.62 -1.21 -4.93
CA ILE A 29 -9.73 -2.00 -4.38
C ILE A 29 -9.21 -2.67 -3.12
N LEU A 30 -9.75 -2.27 -1.97
CA LEU A 30 -9.40 -2.89 -0.70
C LEU A 30 -10.55 -3.73 -0.20
N SER A 31 -10.27 -5.01 0.09
CA SER A 31 -11.22 -5.92 0.74
C SER A 31 -10.73 -6.20 2.15
N ASN A 32 -11.47 -5.74 3.15
CA ASN A 32 -11.20 -6.06 4.53
C ASN A 32 -11.77 -7.45 4.84
N GLN A 33 -10.88 -8.44 4.99
CA GLN A 33 -11.26 -9.79 5.38
C GLN A 33 -11.21 -10.00 6.90
N ASP A 34 -10.99 -8.92 7.66
CA ASP A 34 -10.96 -8.95 9.11
C ASP A 34 -12.27 -8.47 9.76
N THR A 35 -12.48 -8.90 11.01
CA THR A 35 -13.62 -8.54 11.86
C THR A 35 -13.47 -7.17 12.54
N GLY A 36 -12.29 -6.56 12.49
CA GLY A 36 -11.97 -5.23 12.95
C GLY A 36 -12.06 -4.18 11.85
N SER A 37 -12.15 -2.92 12.26
CA SER A 37 -12.06 -1.78 11.35
C SER A 37 -10.59 -1.35 11.18
N HIS A 38 -10.23 -0.90 9.99
CA HIS A 38 -8.88 -0.39 9.69
C HIS A 38 -8.97 1.01 9.09
N LEU A 39 -8.12 1.94 9.53
CA LEU A 39 -8.06 3.28 8.94
C LEU A 39 -6.93 3.32 7.92
N PHE A 40 -7.22 3.23 6.62
CA PHE A 40 -6.19 3.29 5.59
C PHE A 40 -5.90 4.73 5.20
N HIS A 41 -4.62 5.09 5.23
CA HIS A 41 -4.09 6.40 4.89
C HIS A 41 -3.16 6.29 3.67
N LEU A 42 -3.24 7.26 2.75
CA LEU A 42 -2.35 7.38 1.61
C LEU A 42 -1.53 8.67 1.71
N HIS A 43 -0.21 8.53 1.66
CA HIS A 43 0.69 9.68 1.60
C HIS A 43 0.65 10.35 0.21
N GLY A 44 1.00 11.64 0.15
CA GLY A 44 1.17 12.37 -1.11
C GLY A 44 -0.11 12.76 -1.86
N HIS A 45 -1.26 12.20 -1.50
CA HIS A 45 -2.50 12.30 -2.29
C HIS A 45 -3.76 12.48 -1.45
N ASN A 46 -4.73 13.21 -2.02
CA ASN A 46 -6.13 13.18 -1.59
C ASN A 46 -6.95 12.39 -2.62
N PHE A 47 -7.23 11.13 -2.30
CA PHE A 47 -7.95 10.21 -3.17
C PHE A 47 -9.46 10.45 -3.18
N GLN A 48 -10.10 10.05 -4.27
CA GLN A 48 -11.54 9.99 -4.44
C GLN A 48 -12.07 8.66 -3.88
N VAL A 49 -13.11 8.72 -3.05
CA VAL A 49 -13.82 7.52 -2.56
C VAL A 49 -14.98 7.22 -3.51
N VAL A 50 -14.83 6.21 -4.36
CA VAL A 50 -15.79 5.92 -5.44
C VAL A 50 -16.74 4.78 -5.11
N SER A 51 -16.35 3.89 -4.20
CA SER A 51 -17.21 2.85 -3.65
C SER A 51 -16.83 2.53 -2.20
N HIS A 52 -17.81 2.20 -1.37
CA HIS A 52 -17.60 1.75 0.00
C HIS A 52 -18.79 0.89 0.43
N THR A 53 -18.53 -0.39 0.71
CA THR A 53 -19.53 -1.40 1.01
C THR A 53 -19.15 -2.17 2.27
N PRO A 54 -20.05 -2.34 3.24
CA PRO A 54 -21.34 -1.67 3.36
C PRO A 54 -21.17 -0.16 3.63
N SER A 55 -22.27 0.59 3.57
CA SER A 55 -22.26 1.99 4.05
C SER A 55 -22.05 2.05 5.56
N TYR A 56 -21.52 3.18 6.06
CA TYR A 56 -21.34 3.39 7.50
C TYR A 56 -22.66 3.24 8.26
N GLY A 57 -22.64 2.40 9.31
CA GLY A 57 -23.73 2.23 10.25
C GLY A 57 -23.63 3.17 11.45
N ALA A 58 -24.24 2.78 12.56
CA ALA A 58 -24.18 3.52 13.83
C ALA A 58 -22.83 3.36 14.53
N SER A 59 -22.14 2.24 14.29
CA SER A 59 -20.79 1.96 14.78
C SER A 59 -19.88 1.49 13.65
N PHE A 60 -18.58 1.69 13.82
CA PHE A 60 -17.57 1.13 12.90
C PHE A 60 -17.43 -0.39 13.01
N TYR A 61 -18.12 -1.03 13.96
CA TYR A 61 -18.09 -2.48 14.20
C TYR A 61 -19.39 -3.21 13.87
N ASP A 62 -20.35 -2.54 13.21
CA ASP A 62 -21.68 -3.11 12.94
C ASP A 62 -21.66 -4.40 12.10
N PHE A 63 -20.55 -4.65 11.40
CA PHE A 63 -20.38 -5.79 10.49
C PHE A 63 -19.32 -6.80 10.97
N ALA A 64 -18.94 -6.75 12.26
CA ALA A 64 -17.90 -7.62 12.81
C ALA A 64 -18.27 -9.13 12.77
N ASP A 65 -19.57 -9.45 12.82
CA ASP A 65 -20.10 -10.83 12.81
C ASP A 65 -20.66 -11.26 11.43
N GLY A 66 -20.49 -10.45 10.38
CA GLY A 66 -20.89 -10.76 9.00
C GLY A 66 -19.98 -11.78 8.29
N ASP A 67 -20.08 -11.84 6.96
CA ASP A 67 -19.11 -12.50 6.07
C ASP A 67 -18.39 -11.41 5.22
N PRO A 68 -17.12 -11.58 4.82
CA PRO A 68 -16.42 -10.61 3.98
C PRO A 68 -17.11 -10.36 2.63
N VAL A 69 -17.39 -9.09 2.34
CA VAL A 69 -17.99 -8.62 1.08
C VAL A 69 -16.93 -7.96 0.22
N ALA A 70 -16.38 -8.73 -0.70
CA ALA A 70 -15.46 -8.23 -1.73
C ALA A 70 -16.18 -7.28 -2.71
N TYR A 71 -15.42 -6.36 -3.30
CA TYR A 71 -15.94 -5.49 -4.35
C TYR A 71 -16.24 -6.30 -5.62
N ASN A 72 -17.41 -6.06 -6.21
CA ASN A 72 -17.85 -6.69 -7.44
C ASN A 72 -18.03 -5.64 -8.54
N ALA A 73 -17.13 -5.62 -9.52
CA ALA A 73 -17.17 -4.68 -10.64
C ALA A 73 -18.34 -4.90 -11.61
N THR A 74 -18.97 -6.08 -11.60
CA THR A 74 -20.18 -6.33 -12.40
C THR A 74 -21.40 -5.67 -11.78
N GLU A 75 -21.50 -5.70 -10.45
CA GLU A 75 -22.62 -5.09 -9.71
C GLU A 75 -22.41 -3.60 -9.46
N ASN A 76 -21.16 -3.17 -9.27
CA ASN A 76 -20.78 -1.78 -9.05
C ASN A 76 -19.74 -1.35 -10.09
N PRO A 77 -20.13 -1.25 -11.39
CA PRO A 77 -19.19 -0.87 -12.43
C PRO A 77 -18.73 0.59 -12.30
N PRO A 78 -17.61 1.00 -12.94
CA PRO A 78 -17.16 2.39 -12.93
C PRO A 78 -18.22 3.43 -13.37
N SER A 79 -19.21 3.02 -14.15
CA SER A 79 -20.34 3.86 -14.57
C SER A 79 -21.35 4.16 -13.47
N SER A 80 -21.37 3.39 -12.37
CA SER A 80 -22.23 3.62 -11.20
C SER A 80 -21.57 4.50 -10.14
N PHE A 81 -20.28 4.84 -10.30
CA PHE A 81 -19.56 5.68 -9.35
C PHE A 81 -20.17 7.10 -9.26
N PRO A 82 -20.08 7.74 -8.08
CA PRO A 82 -20.62 9.09 -7.90
C PRO A 82 -19.92 10.08 -8.84
N THR A 83 -20.69 10.99 -9.45
CA THR A 83 -20.14 12.02 -10.34
C THR A 83 -19.15 12.95 -9.64
N TYR A 84 -19.37 13.22 -8.35
CA TYR A 84 -18.50 14.02 -7.49
C TYR A 84 -18.16 13.25 -6.21
N PRO A 85 -17.16 12.33 -6.27
CA PRO A 85 -16.75 11.55 -5.11
C PRO A 85 -16.18 12.42 -3.99
N ALA A 86 -16.36 12.00 -2.74
CA ALA A 86 -15.66 12.62 -1.62
C ALA A 86 -14.15 12.46 -1.77
N ARG A 87 -13.38 13.49 -1.39
CA ARG A 87 -11.91 13.47 -1.44
C ARG A 87 -11.30 13.62 -0.06
N ARG A 88 -10.34 12.76 0.27
CA ARG A 88 -9.63 12.73 1.55
C ARG A 88 -8.36 11.88 1.46
N ASP A 89 -7.56 11.88 2.52
CA ASP A 89 -6.32 11.12 2.64
C ASP A 89 -6.44 9.83 3.48
N THR A 90 -7.53 9.67 4.24
CA THR A 90 -7.71 8.56 5.18
C THR A 90 -9.13 8.04 5.16
N LEU A 91 -9.34 6.74 5.00
CA LEU A 91 -10.67 6.10 4.92
C LEU A 91 -10.75 4.88 5.86
N VAL A 92 -11.87 4.72 6.55
CA VAL A 92 -12.11 3.56 7.42
C VAL A 92 -12.62 2.41 6.55
N ALA A 93 -11.86 1.32 6.45
CA ALA A 93 -12.36 0.02 6.05
C ALA A 93 -13.22 -0.54 7.19
N LEU A 94 -14.51 -0.77 6.92
CA LEU A 94 -15.38 -1.46 7.86
C LEU A 94 -15.01 -2.95 7.95
N PRO A 95 -15.27 -3.60 9.09
CA PRO A 95 -15.18 -5.05 9.21
C PRO A 95 -15.85 -5.73 8.04
N GLN A 96 -15.16 -6.68 7.42
CA GLN A 96 -15.75 -7.55 6.41
C GLN A 96 -16.33 -6.79 5.20
N GLY A 97 -15.90 -5.55 4.98
CA GLY A 97 -16.33 -4.71 3.87
C GLY A 97 -15.27 -4.59 2.80
N SER A 98 -15.56 -3.75 1.81
CA SER A 98 -14.61 -3.32 0.80
C SER A 98 -14.80 -1.84 0.48
N PHE A 99 -13.75 -1.21 -0.02
CA PHE A 99 -13.85 0.12 -0.61
C PHE A 99 -13.02 0.20 -1.89
N VAL A 100 -13.35 1.19 -2.71
CA VAL A 100 -12.60 1.53 -3.90
C VAL A 100 -12.25 3.01 -3.86
N ILE A 101 -10.97 3.31 -4.02
CA ILE A 101 -10.46 4.68 -4.10
C ILE A 101 -9.72 4.91 -5.42
N ARG A 102 -9.74 6.16 -5.90
CA ARG A 102 -9.00 6.57 -7.10
C ARG A 102 -8.17 7.82 -6.87
N PHE A 103 -7.00 7.88 -7.47
CA PHE A 103 -6.18 9.09 -7.51
C PHE A 103 -5.38 9.15 -8.82
N VAL A 104 -4.80 10.31 -9.11
CA VAL A 104 -3.91 10.49 -10.25
C VAL A 104 -2.49 10.50 -9.73
N ALA A 105 -1.60 9.71 -10.32
CA ALA A 105 -0.18 9.71 -10.02
C ALA A 105 0.52 10.96 -10.60
N ASP A 106 0.19 12.15 -10.08
CA ASP A 106 0.70 13.45 -10.53
C ASP A 106 1.78 14.09 -9.62
N ASN A 107 2.22 13.39 -8.59
CA ASN A 107 3.17 13.80 -7.55
C ASN A 107 4.31 12.77 -7.38
N PRO A 108 5.39 12.82 -8.21
CA PRO A 108 6.52 11.89 -8.13
C PRO A 108 7.09 11.78 -6.72
N GLY A 109 7.27 10.55 -6.23
CA GLY A 109 7.65 10.31 -4.84
C GLY A 109 7.56 8.84 -4.45
N VAL A 110 7.85 8.56 -3.18
CA VAL A 110 7.65 7.24 -2.57
C VAL A 110 6.61 7.41 -1.47
N TRP A 111 5.43 6.83 -1.66
CA TRP A 111 4.25 7.05 -0.83
C TRP A 111 3.81 5.76 -0.16
N LEU A 112 3.61 5.80 1.16
CA LEU A 112 3.02 4.67 1.87
C LEU A 112 1.50 4.72 1.77
N PHE A 113 0.90 3.57 1.47
CA PHE A 113 -0.51 3.31 1.73
C PHE A 113 -0.61 2.27 2.82
N HIS A 114 -1.12 2.67 3.98
CA HIS A 114 -1.02 1.82 5.17
C HIS A 114 -2.18 2.04 6.13
N CYS A 115 -2.36 1.09 7.05
CA CYS A 115 -3.25 1.33 8.17
C CYS A 115 -2.60 2.29 9.18
N HIS A 116 -3.37 3.28 9.61
CA HIS A 116 -2.98 4.31 10.57
C HIS A 116 -3.17 3.86 12.02
N ILE A 117 -3.34 2.55 12.24
CA ILE A 117 -3.27 1.94 13.56
C ILE A 117 -1.85 1.43 13.73
N ASP A 118 -1.09 2.05 14.64
CA ASP A 118 0.37 1.84 14.79
C ASP A 118 0.77 0.36 14.90
N TRP A 119 0.00 -0.43 15.67
CA TRP A 119 0.31 -1.85 15.83
C TRP A 119 0.03 -2.67 14.56
N HIS A 120 -0.97 -2.30 13.75
CA HIS A 120 -1.19 -2.94 12.45
C HIS A 120 -0.10 -2.54 11.45
N LEU A 121 0.34 -1.27 11.44
CA LEU A 121 1.48 -0.83 10.64
C LEU A 121 2.77 -1.59 11.02
N SER A 122 3.02 -1.79 12.32
CA SER A 122 4.18 -2.56 12.79
C SER A 122 4.13 -4.05 12.43
N GLN A 123 2.93 -4.55 12.08
CA GLN A 123 2.67 -5.90 11.56
C GLN A 123 2.69 -5.93 10.03
N ASP A 124 3.26 -4.90 9.41
CA ASP A 124 3.44 -4.77 7.96
C ASP A 124 2.14 -4.56 7.18
N LEU A 125 1.11 -3.96 7.80
CA LEU A 125 -0.11 -3.55 7.09
C LEU A 125 0.11 -2.26 6.26
N ALA A 126 1.02 -2.34 5.30
CA ALA A 126 1.46 -1.26 4.43
C ALA A 126 1.82 -1.76 3.03
N MET A 127 1.78 -0.86 2.06
CA MET A 127 2.37 -1.03 0.74
C MET A 127 3.12 0.24 0.34
N THR A 128 4.11 0.07 -0.53
CA THR A 128 4.97 1.17 -0.98
C THR A 128 4.65 1.52 -2.43
N MET A 129 4.19 2.73 -2.68
CA MET A 129 3.95 3.25 -4.03
C MET A 129 5.13 4.08 -4.48
N VAL A 130 5.81 3.63 -5.52
CA VAL A 130 6.94 4.33 -6.14
C VAL A 130 6.41 5.04 -7.38
N GLU A 131 6.13 6.32 -7.22
CA GLU A 131 5.47 7.13 -8.24
C GLU A 131 6.47 7.86 -9.14
N ALA A 132 6.35 7.60 -10.45
CA ALA A 132 7.18 8.18 -11.50
C ALA A 132 8.68 8.21 -11.13
N PRO A 133 9.31 7.05 -10.84
CA PRO A 133 10.65 6.98 -10.26
C PRO A 133 11.74 7.68 -11.09
N LYS A 134 11.59 7.74 -12.42
CA LYS A 134 12.51 8.48 -13.30
C LYS A 134 12.36 10.00 -13.17
N ASP A 135 11.13 10.49 -13.01
CA ASP A 135 10.88 11.91 -12.74
C ASP A 135 11.45 12.28 -11.37
N LEU A 136 11.22 11.42 -10.37
CA LEU A 136 11.75 11.58 -9.01
C LEU A 136 13.28 11.72 -9.03
N GLN A 137 13.98 10.83 -9.74
CA GLN A 137 15.44 10.89 -9.91
C GLN A 137 15.94 12.17 -10.58
N ALA A 138 15.17 12.72 -11.52
CA ALA A 138 15.54 13.92 -12.24
C ALA A 138 15.29 15.21 -11.44
N GLN A 139 14.35 15.18 -10.48
CA GLN A 139 13.85 16.36 -9.77
C GLN A 139 14.34 16.48 -8.34
N MET A 140 14.68 15.36 -7.70
CA MET A 140 15.06 15.34 -6.28
C MET A 140 16.43 14.71 -6.07
N SER A 141 17.22 15.33 -5.20
CA SER A 141 18.48 14.81 -4.71
C SER A 141 18.57 15.03 -3.21
N LEU A 142 19.21 14.09 -2.51
CA LEU A 142 19.40 14.21 -1.07
C LEU A 142 20.33 15.38 -0.77
N THR A 143 19.91 16.23 0.16
CA THR A 143 20.70 17.31 0.73
C THR A 143 21.74 16.74 1.68
N ASN A 144 22.80 17.54 1.94
CA ASN A 144 23.81 17.17 2.94
C ASN A 144 23.19 16.97 4.35
N ALA A 145 22.11 17.67 4.67
CA ALA A 145 21.42 17.53 5.95
C ALA A 145 20.76 16.14 6.08
N GLU A 146 20.06 15.68 5.04
CA GLU A 146 19.42 14.36 5.01
C GLU A 146 20.47 13.24 5.06
N ILE A 147 21.55 13.36 4.29
CA ILE A 147 22.67 12.41 4.33
C ILE A 147 23.30 12.35 5.72
N ASN A 148 23.44 13.48 6.41
CA ASN A 148 23.99 13.52 7.76
C ASN A 148 23.07 12.85 8.79
N VAL A 149 21.74 12.90 8.60
CA VAL A 149 20.78 12.16 9.43
C VAL A 149 20.94 10.66 9.23
N CYS A 150 21.04 10.18 7.99
CA CYS A 150 21.30 8.77 7.69
C CYS A 150 22.60 8.28 8.35
N LYS A 151 23.69 9.04 8.20
CA LYS A 151 24.98 8.73 8.84
C LYS A 151 24.91 8.71 10.36
N ALA A 152 24.16 9.63 10.97
CA ALA A 152 23.99 9.68 12.42
C ALA A 152 23.16 8.51 12.96
N ALA A 153 22.26 7.97 12.14
CA ALA A 153 21.41 6.82 12.45
C ALA A 153 22.04 5.46 12.11
N ASP A 154 23.26 5.44 11.55
CA ASP A 154 23.91 4.23 11.01
C ASP A 154 23.05 3.51 9.96
N VAL A 155 22.42 4.30 9.08
CA VAL A 155 21.57 3.82 7.98
C VAL A 155 22.20 4.22 6.65
N ASP A 156 22.33 3.24 5.75
CA ASP A 156 22.79 3.49 4.38
C ASP A 156 21.77 4.31 3.59
N TYR A 157 22.28 5.21 2.75
CA TYR A 157 21.47 6.14 1.94
C TYR A 157 21.63 5.95 0.43
N GLU A 158 22.43 4.95 0.03
CA GLU A 158 22.66 4.54 -1.36
C GLU A 158 22.46 3.03 -1.50
N GLY A 159 21.97 2.59 -2.66
CA GLY A 159 21.77 1.18 -2.98
C GLY A 159 20.31 0.80 -3.23
N ASN A 160 20.05 -0.50 -3.20
CA ASN A 160 18.71 -1.10 -3.23
C ASN A 160 18.17 -1.31 -1.80
N ALA A 161 17.17 -2.18 -1.62
CA ALA A 161 16.62 -2.52 -0.30
C ALA A 161 17.61 -3.19 0.69
N VAL A 162 18.80 -3.62 0.25
CA VAL A 162 19.88 -4.21 1.08
C VAL A 162 21.21 -3.46 0.95
N PRO A 163 21.16 -2.13 1.01
CA PRO A 163 22.26 -1.22 0.63
C PRO A 163 23.19 -1.63 -0.53
N ASN A 164 22.74 -2.44 -1.48
CA ASN A 164 23.62 -2.94 -2.54
C ASN A 164 23.65 -1.96 -3.72
N SER A 165 24.79 -1.29 -3.89
CA SER A 165 25.02 -0.34 -4.98
C SER A 165 25.75 -0.94 -6.19
N GLU A 166 26.33 -2.13 -6.06
CA GLU A 166 27.05 -2.81 -7.16
C GLU A 166 26.11 -3.68 -8.00
N ASN A 167 25.26 -4.46 -7.33
CA ASN A 167 24.25 -5.30 -7.96
C ASN A 167 22.87 -4.96 -7.39
N MET A 168 22.15 -4.07 -8.08
CA MET A 168 20.83 -3.57 -7.66
C MET A 168 19.76 -4.68 -7.54
N LEU A 169 19.96 -5.83 -8.17
CA LEU A 169 19.02 -6.96 -8.13
C LEU A 169 19.36 -8.01 -7.07
N ASP A 170 20.50 -7.87 -6.39
CA ASP A 170 20.86 -8.75 -5.28
C ASP A 170 20.27 -8.23 -3.97
N LEU A 171 19.30 -8.97 -3.44
CA LEU A 171 18.60 -8.71 -2.19
C LEU A 171 19.06 -9.62 -1.04
N THR A 172 20.26 -10.20 -1.15
CA THR A 172 20.81 -11.08 -0.11
C THR A 172 20.91 -10.31 1.21
N GLY A 173 20.26 -10.83 2.26
CA GLY A 173 20.24 -10.19 3.58
C GLY A 173 19.06 -9.25 3.83
N GLN A 174 18.09 -9.14 2.91
CA GLN A 174 16.89 -8.33 3.14
C GLN A 174 16.13 -8.82 4.37
N ASN A 175 15.50 -7.88 5.07
CA ASN A 175 14.56 -8.20 6.13
C ASN A 175 13.43 -9.04 5.55
N LYS A 176 13.10 -10.12 6.23
CA LYS A 176 12.02 -11.03 5.83
C LYS A 176 10.89 -10.94 6.85
N GLN A 177 9.67 -11.14 6.38
CA GLN A 177 8.57 -11.39 7.27
C GLN A 177 8.87 -12.63 8.14
N LEU A 178 8.49 -12.58 9.41
CA LEU A 178 8.60 -13.74 10.29
C LEU A 178 7.73 -14.88 9.76
N ASP A 179 8.17 -16.11 9.97
CA ASP A 179 7.39 -17.30 9.61
C ASP A 179 6.00 -17.27 10.28
N TRP A 180 5.03 -17.89 9.61
CA TRP A 180 3.69 -18.08 10.13
C TRP A 180 3.74 -18.72 11.52
N LEU A 181 2.85 -18.25 12.40
CA LEU A 181 2.73 -18.81 13.75
C LEU A 181 2.44 -20.32 13.67
N PRO A 182 3.05 -21.15 14.53
CA PRO A 182 2.82 -22.59 14.53
C PRO A 182 1.34 -22.94 14.67
N ALA A 183 0.92 -24.04 14.03
CA ALA A 183 -0.43 -24.56 14.18
C ALA A 183 -0.79 -24.76 15.67
N GLY A 184 -1.98 -24.30 16.06
CA GLY A 184 -2.44 -24.32 17.45
C GLY A 184 -2.19 -23.04 18.25
N PHE A 185 -1.53 -22.04 17.66
CA PHE A 185 -1.52 -20.69 18.23
C PHE A 185 -2.92 -20.07 18.13
N THR A 186 -3.56 -19.80 19.27
CA THR A 186 -4.79 -19.01 19.30
C THR A 186 -4.42 -17.56 19.06
N ALA A 187 -4.53 -17.10 17.82
CA ALA A 187 -4.35 -15.70 17.49
C ALA A 187 -5.34 -14.87 18.32
N LYS A 188 -4.84 -14.12 19.30
CA LYS A 188 -5.60 -13.06 19.98
C LYS A 188 -5.54 -11.74 19.19
N THR A 189 -4.90 -11.75 18.03
CA THR A 189 -4.64 -10.60 17.20
C THR A 189 -4.75 -10.99 15.73
N ILE A 190 -5.26 -10.04 14.96
CA ILE A 190 -5.66 -10.13 13.56
C ILE A 190 -4.44 -10.43 12.67
N VAL A 191 -4.60 -11.37 11.73
CA VAL A 191 -3.62 -11.65 10.66
C VAL A 191 -4.21 -11.17 9.34
N ILE A 192 -3.52 -10.29 8.62
CA ILE A 192 -4.04 -9.63 7.43
C ILE A 192 -3.20 -10.06 6.24
N PRO A 193 -3.69 -11.02 5.43
CA PRO A 193 -3.01 -11.37 4.20
C PRO A 193 -3.31 -10.31 3.13
N PHE A 194 -2.26 -9.69 2.59
CA PHE A 194 -2.36 -9.05 1.29
C PHE A 194 -2.35 -10.15 0.22
N VAL A 195 -3.40 -10.20 -0.59
CA VAL A 195 -3.45 -11.05 -1.78
C VAL A 195 -3.27 -10.14 -2.97
N ASP A 196 -2.13 -10.26 -3.64
CA ASP A 196 -1.92 -9.64 -4.95
C ASP A 196 -2.71 -10.45 -5.99
N SER A 197 -3.69 -9.82 -6.62
CA SER A 197 -4.44 -10.41 -7.72
C SER A 197 -3.87 -9.93 -9.06
N GLU A 198 -2.65 -10.35 -9.40
CA GLU A 198 -2.29 -10.55 -10.80
C GLU A 198 -3.06 -11.77 -11.34
N GLN A 199 -4.35 -11.58 -11.57
CA GLN A 199 -5.16 -12.42 -12.44
C GLN A 199 -5.63 -11.52 -13.58
N GLU A 200 -4.91 -11.55 -14.69
CA GLU A 200 -5.48 -11.67 -16.05
C GLU A 200 -4.38 -11.69 -17.11
N GLY A 201 -4.28 -12.80 -17.85
CA GLY A 201 -3.36 -12.88 -18.98
C GLY A 201 -3.00 -14.28 -19.49
N LYS A 202 -3.91 -15.25 -19.53
CA LYS A 202 -3.78 -16.39 -20.45
C LYS A 202 -5.09 -16.61 -21.20
N ALA A 203 -4.94 -16.61 -22.52
CA ALA A 203 -5.96 -16.76 -23.56
C ALA A 203 -6.80 -18.03 -23.42
#